data_AF-A0A9E0U0P7-F1
#
_entry.id   AF-A0A9E0U0P7-F1
#
_cell.length_a   1.000
_cell.length_b   1.000
_cell.length_c   1.000
_cell.angle_alpha   90.00
_cell.angle_beta   90.00
_cell.angle_gamma   90.00
#
_symmetry.space_group_name_H-M   'P 1'
#
loop_
_entity.id
_entity.type
_entity.pdbx_description
1 polymer ?
#
loop_
_entity_poly.entity_id
_entity_poly.type
_entity_poly.pdbx_seq_one_letter_code
_entity_poly.pdbx_strand_id
1 'polypeptide(L)'
;MDIWFTLFVAVIALAAAAGFSLVLVGYINALPASVAGGRNWLWAVLVIPSAIVAVPVAIAFILTPFAEVMAPATLARWLAIPALVLHGGALIRFFATHWQGNEKTAKQLGGGLLLLALAVGGLYGAGPMFAERVVANVK
;
A
#
# COMPACT_ATOMS: atom_id res chain seq x y z
N MET A 1 -15.49 -24.80 7.39
CA MET A 1 -15.26 -23.56 6.62
C MET A 1 -15.81 -23.78 5.22
N ASP A 2 -16.67 -22.89 4.71
CA ASP A 2 -17.28 -23.10 3.39
C ASP A 2 -16.28 -22.85 2.23
N ILE A 3 -16.49 -23.52 1.09
CA ILE A 3 -15.59 -23.44 -0.07
C ILE A 3 -15.54 -22.03 -0.66
N TRP A 4 -16.64 -21.28 -0.63
CA TRP A 4 -16.74 -19.93 -1.19
C TRP A 4 -15.94 -18.93 -0.37
N PHE A 5 -15.95 -19.03 0.95
CA PHE A 5 -15.11 -18.25 1.84
C PHE A 5 -13.63 -18.57 1.61
N THR A 6 -13.30 -19.85 1.46
CA THR A 6 -11.91 -20.27 1.19
C THR A 6 -11.41 -19.67 -0.12
N LEU A 7 -12.20 -19.76 -1.20
CA LEU A 7 -11.87 -19.17 -2.49
C LEU A 7 -11.79 -17.65 -2.42
N PHE A 8 -12.71 -16.99 -1.70
CA PHE A 8 -12.68 -15.55 -1.48
C PHE A 8 -11.38 -15.12 -0.80
N VAL A 9 -11.04 -15.72 0.34
CA VAL A 9 -9.80 -15.40 1.07
C VAL A 9 -8.58 -15.69 0.21
N ALA A 10 -8.56 -16.80 -0.53
CA ALA A 10 -7.46 -17.13 -1.44
C ALA A 10 -7.30 -16.08 -2.55
N VAL A 11 -8.38 -15.62 -3.18
CA VAL A 11 -8.34 -14.57 -4.20
C VAL A 11 -7.85 -13.24 -3.62
N ILE A 12 -8.34 -12.85 -2.45
CA ILE A 12 -7.89 -11.62 -1.77
C ILE A 12 -6.41 -11.72 -1.40
N ALA A 13 -5.97 -12.85 -0.87
CA ALA A 13 -4.57 -13.07 -0.50
C ALA A 13 -3.65 -13.07 -1.73
N LEU A 14 -4.06 -13.70 -2.83
CA LEU A 14 -3.31 -13.70 -4.09
C LEU A 14 -3.25 -12.29 -4.70
N ALA A 15 -4.36 -11.56 -4.72
CA ALA A 15 -4.39 -10.18 -5.18
C ALA A 15 -3.48 -9.28 -4.33
N ALA A 16 -3.51 -9.42 -3.00
CA ALA A 16 -2.64 -8.69 -2.09
C ALA A 16 -1.16 -9.04 -2.31
N ALA A 17 -0.83 -10.32 -2.41
CA ALA A 17 0.55 -10.80 -2.59
C ALA A 17 1.12 -10.39 -3.96
N ALA A 18 0.37 -10.60 -5.03
CA ALA A 18 0.77 -10.19 -6.38
C ALA A 18 0.85 -8.66 -6.49
N GLY A 19 -0.14 -7.95 -5.93
CA GLY A 19 -0.16 -6.49 -5.88
C GLY A 19 1.05 -5.92 -5.17
N PHE A 20 1.34 -6.42 -3.96
CA PHE A 20 2.52 -6.03 -3.18
C PHE A 20 3.83 -6.31 -3.94
N SER A 21 3.95 -7.50 -4.54
CA SER A 21 5.13 -7.88 -5.32
C SER A 21 5.35 -6.97 -6.52
N LEU A 22 4.28 -6.63 -7.26
CA LEU A 22 4.36 -5.72 -8.40
C LEU A 22 4.72 -4.29 -7.99
N VAL A 23 4.16 -3.80 -6.89
CA VAL A 23 4.54 -2.50 -6.30
C VAL A 23 6.02 -2.52 -5.93
N LEU A 24 6.49 -3.56 -5.24
CA LEU A 24 7.89 -3.69 -4.83
C LEU A 24 8.85 -3.68 -6.04
N VAL A 25 8.57 -4.51 -7.06
CA VAL A 25 9.38 -4.55 -8.28
C VAL A 25 9.32 -3.22 -9.03
N GLY A 26 8.15 -2.59 -9.10
CA GLY A 26 7.98 -1.26 -9.65
C GLY A 26 8.84 -0.22 -8.94
N TYR A 27 8.91 -0.26 -7.60
CA TYR A 27 9.79 0.61 -6.82
C TYR A 27 11.26 0.37 -7.09
N ILE A 28 11.69 -0.89 -7.13
CA ILE A 28 13.09 -1.25 -7.44
C ILE A 28 13.49 -0.67 -8.80
N ASN A 29 12.63 -0.75 -9.80
CA ASN A 29 12.90 -0.20 -11.14
C ASN A 29 12.78 1.33 -11.20
N ALA A 30 11.95 1.94 -10.34
CA ALA A 30 11.80 3.39 -10.27
C ALA A 30 12.99 4.07 -9.58
N LEU A 31 13.73 3.36 -8.71
CA LEU A 31 14.86 3.91 -7.97
C LEU A 31 15.97 4.45 -8.91
N PRO A 32 16.51 3.68 -9.87
CA PRO A 32 17.50 4.22 -10.81
C PRO A 32 16.96 5.39 -11.66
N ALA A 33 15.71 5.28 -12.12
CA ALA A 33 15.05 6.35 -12.87
C ALA A 33 14.94 7.65 -12.06
N SER A 34 14.77 7.53 -10.74
CA SER A 34 14.72 8.67 -9.81
C SER A 34 16.02 9.41 -9.66
N VAL A 35 17.14 8.68 -9.73
CA VAL A 35 18.46 9.28 -9.63
C VAL A 35 18.81 9.97 -10.95
N ALA A 36 18.47 9.34 -12.08
CA ALA A 36 18.71 9.91 -13.41
C ALA A 36 17.86 11.17 -13.69
N GLY A 37 16.65 11.26 -13.14
CA GLY A 37 15.77 12.44 -13.25
C GLY A 37 16.15 13.64 -12.36
N GLY A 38 17.21 13.52 -11.55
CA GLY A 38 17.72 14.58 -10.68
C GLY A 38 17.17 14.59 -9.25
N ARG A 39 17.76 15.43 -8.39
CA ARG A 39 17.56 15.46 -6.92
C ARG A 39 16.09 15.59 -6.48
N ASN A 40 15.24 16.26 -7.26
CA ASN A 40 13.82 16.46 -6.93
C ASN A 40 13.00 15.16 -7.04
N TRP A 41 13.46 14.20 -7.84
CA TRP A 41 12.76 12.92 -8.08
C TRP A 41 13.22 11.82 -7.12
N LEU A 42 14.45 11.92 -6.62
CA LEU A 42 15.04 11.07 -5.59
C LEU A 42 14.17 11.08 -4.32
N TRP A 43 13.70 12.26 -3.89
CA TRP A 43 12.75 12.37 -2.77
C TRP A 43 11.38 11.78 -3.10
N ALA A 44 10.89 11.96 -4.33
CA ALA A 44 9.60 11.40 -4.73
C ALA A 44 9.58 9.86 -4.70
N VAL A 45 10.70 9.17 -4.90
CA VAL A 45 10.75 7.69 -4.88
C VAL A 45 11.31 7.13 -3.56
N LEU A 46 12.19 7.85 -2.85
CA LEU A 46 12.78 7.38 -1.58
C LEU A 46 12.00 7.79 -0.33
N VAL A 47 11.36 8.97 -0.30
CA VAL A 47 10.47 9.37 0.81
C VAL A 47 9.29 8.42 0.88
N ILE A 48 8.93 7.79 -0.22
CA ILE A 48 7.69 7.04 -0.34
C ILE A 48 7.70 5.69 0.43
N PRO A 49 8.66 4.77 0.23
CA PRO A 49 8.72 3.53 0.99
C PRO A 49 9.14 3.81 2.44
N SER A 50 9.99 4.82 2.63
CA SER A 50 10.44 5.22 3.96
C SER A 50 9.32 5.89 4.76
N ALA A 51 8.47 6.75 4.19
CA ALA A 51 7.36 7.41 4.90
C ALA A 51 6.19 6.46 5.24
N ILE A 52 6.04 5.35 4.50
CA ILE A 52 4.96 4.38 4.71
C ILE A 52 5.39 3.22 5.63
N VAL A 53 6.67 2.83 5.62
CA VAL A 53 7.16 1.70 6.43
C VAL A 53 8.18 2.17 7.47
N ALA A 54 9.25 2.84 7.06
CA ALA A 54 10.33 3.21 7.97
C ALA A 54 9.93 4.31 8.97
N VAL A 55 9.12 5.28 8.57
CA VAL A 55 8.66 6.40 9.39
C VAL A 55 7.58 5.94 10.36
N PRO A 56 6.56 5.13 10.02
CA PRO A 56 5.61 4.62 11.00
C PRO A 56 6.26 3.63 11.97
N VAL A 57 7.23 2.82 11.51
CA VAL A 57 8.02 1.94 12.37
C VAL A 57 8.94 2.76 13.29
N ALA A 58 9.70 3.73 12.76
CA ALA A 58 10.58 4.59 13.55
C ALA A 58 9.79 5.48 14.51
N ILE A 59 8.65 6.02 14.10
CA ILE A 59 7.77 6.81 14.94
C ILE A 59 7.13 5.94 16.03
N ALA A 60 6.70 4.72 15.73
CA ALA A 60 6.23 3.79 16.76
C ALA A 60 7.34 3.46 17.78
N PHE A 61 8.61 3.40 17.33
CA PHE A 61 9.78 3.16 18.17
C PHE A 61 10.29 4.39 18.94
N ILE A 62 10.04 5.61 18.44
CA ILE A 62 10.46 6.89 19.03
C ILE A 62 9.35 7.46 19.94
N LEU A 63 8.08 7.18 19.63
CA LEU A 63 6.91 7.66 20.37
C LEU A 63 6.38 6.65 21.40
N THR A 64 7.03 5.49 21.56
CA THR A 64 6.83 4.58 22.70
C THR A 64 6.76 5.29 24.06
N PRO A 65 7.63 6.27 24.40
CA PRO A 65 7.49 7.04 25.65
C PRO A 65 6.32 8.04 25.68
N PHE A 66 5.68 8.33 24.53
CA PHE A 66 4.55 9.25 24.40
C PHE A 66 3.20 8.53 24.15
N ALA A 67 3.19 7.19 24.21
CA ALA A 67 2.00 6.36 23.99
C ALA A 67 0.84 6.66 24.96
N GLU A 68 1.12 7.36 26.06
CA GLU A 68 0.11 7.77 27.05
C GLU A 68 -0.65 9.06 26.68
N VAL A 69 -0.19 9.82 25.67
CA VAL A 69 -0.74 11.14 25.30
C VAL A 69 -1.68 11.08 24.08
N MET A 70 -1.50 10.10 23.19
CA MET A 70 -2.43 9.82 22.08
C MET A 70 -2.52 8.31 21.86
N ALA A 71 -3.75 7.81 21.66
CA ALA A 71 -3.96 6.42 21.27
C ALA A 71 -3.15 6.10 20.00
N PRO A 72 -2.32 5.03 19.97
CA PRO A 72 -1.42 4.70 18.85
C PRO A 72 -2.11 4.65 17.48
N ALA A 73 -3.35 4.18 17.44
CA ALA A 73 -4.16 4.14 16.22
C ALA A 73 -4.50 5.53 15.65
N THR A 74 -4.69 6.52 16.52
CA THR A 74 -5.02 7.89 16.12
C THR A 74 -3.81 8.59 15.53
N LEU A 75 -2.67 8.46 16.20
CA LEU A 75 -1.37 8.94 15.71
C LEU A 75 -1.01 8.31 14.36
N ALA A 76 -1.17 6.98 14.23
CA ALA A 76 -0.91 6.27 12.98
C ALA A 76 -1.78 6.80 11.83
N ARG A 77 -3.07 7.10 12.07
CA ARG A 77 -3.96 7.70 11.06
C ARG A 77 -3.52 9.09 10.63
N TRP A 78 -3.16 9.96 11.60
CA TRP A 78 -2.70 11.32 11.33
C TRP A 78 -1.42 11.37 10.51
N LEU A 79 -0.55 10.37 10.63
CA LEU A 79 0.68 10.27 9.85
C LEU A 79 0.45 9.56 8.51
N ALA A 80 -0.38 8.51 8.49
CA ALA A 80 -0.65 7.74 7.29
C ALA A 80 -1.41 8.54 6.24
N ILE A 81 -2.39 9.37 6.61
CA ILE A 81 -3.21 10.11 5.64
C ILE A 81 -2.36 11.10 4.82
N PRO A 82 -1.58 12.03 5.42
CA PRO A 82 -0.72 12.93 4.65
C PRO A 82 0.33 12.17 3.83
N ALA A 83 0.91 11.10 4.40
CA ALA A 83 1.88 10.27 3.68
C ALA A 83 1.25 9.63 2.43
N LEU A 84 0.02 9.10 2.53
CA LEU A 84 -0.72 8.53 1.41
C LEU A 84 -1.09 9.57 0.35
N VAL A 85 -1.46 10.80 0.76
CA VAL A 85 -1.77 11.89 -0.18
C VAL A 85 -0.52 12.31 -0.95
N LEU A 86 0.60 12.52 -0.25
CA LEU A 86 1.88 12.84 -0.88
C LEU A 86 2.34 11.72 -1.82
N HIS A 87 2.18 10.47 -1.38
CA HIS A 87 2.48 9.29 -2.18
C HIS A 87 1.64 9.23 -3.46
N GLY A 88 0.31 9.30 -3.33
CA GLY A 88 -0.61 9.25 -4.45
C GLY A 88 -0.35 10.38 -5.46
N GLY A 89 -0.13 11.60 -4.98
CA GLY A 89 0.19 12.75 -5.83
C GLY A 89 1.50 12.59 -6.60
N ALA A 90 2.56 12.11 -5.94
CA ALA A 90 3.84 11.83 -6.60
C ALA A 90 3.72 10.74 -7.67
N LEU A 91 2.92 9.71 -7.41
CA LEU A 91 2.72 8.58 -8.30
C LEU A 91 1.86 8.96 -9.53
N ILE A 92 0.83 9.79 -9.34
CA ILE A 92 0.06 10.40 -10.42
C ILE A 92 0.97 11.26 -11.30
N ARG A 93 1.81 12.10 -10.68
CA ARG A 93 2.78 12.92 -11.42
C ARG A 93 3.76 12.05 -12.21
N PHE A 94 4.24 10.94 -11.65
CA PHE A 94 5.09 9.97 -12.34
C PHE A 94 4.41 9.42 -13.60
N PHE A 95 3.18 8.92 -13.46
CA PHE A 95 2.42 8.42 -14.60
C PHE A 95 2.17 9.50 -15.66
N ALA A 96 1.96 10.75 -15.27
CA ALA A 96 1.72 11.84 -16.21
C ALA A 96 2.97 12.27 -16.99
N THR A 97 4.16 12.18 -16.39
CA THR A 97 5.37 12.85 -16.92
C THR A 97 6.44 11.89 -17.43
N HIS A 98 6.48 10.64 -16.98
CA HIS A 98 7.58 9.72 -17.27
C HIS A 98 7.11 8.36 -17.79
N TRP A 99 5.84 8.25 -18.21
CA TRP A 99 5.30 7.02 -18.80
C TRP A 99 6.10 6.57 -20.01
N GLN A 100 6.36 7.51 -20.94
CA GLN A 100 7.22 7.27 -22.09
C GLN A 100 8.65 7.08 -21.60
N GLY A 101 9.17 5.86 -21.75
CA GLY A 101 10.49 5.45 -21.24
C GLY A 101 10.46 4.60 -19.97
N ASN A 102 9.37 4.61 -19.19
CA ASN A 102 9.21 3.79 -17.98
C ASN A 102 7.93 2.95 -17.97
N GLU A 103 7.36 2.65 -19.14
CA GLU A 103 6.06 1.98 -19.27
C GLU A 103 5.98 0.67 -18.48
N LYS A 104 7.05 -0.15 -18.49
CA LYS A 104 7.11 -1.39 -17.71
C LYS A 104 6.96 -1.12 -16.21
N THR A 105 7.76 -0.19 -15.69
CA THR A 105 7.72 0.24 -14.28
C THR A 105 6.36 0.83 -13.93
N ALA A 106 5.78 1.61 -14.83
CA ALA A 106 4.48 2.22 -14.64
C ALA A 106 3.34 1.19 -14.59
N LYS A 107 3.37 0.17 -15.46
CA LYS A 107 2.43 -0.96 -15.42
C LYS A 107 2.58 -1.79 -14.15
N GLN A 108 3.81 -2.01 -13.67
CA GLN A 108 4.06 -2.71 -12.41
C GLN A 108 3.52 -1.94 -11.21
N LEU A 109 3.82 -0.65 -11.10
CA LEU A 109 3.30 0.20 -10.01
C LEU A 109 1.78 0.35 -10.09
N GLY A 110 1.24 0.69 -11.26
CA GLY A 110 -0.19 0.91 -11.45
C GLY A 110 -1.01 -0.36 -11.27
N GLY A 111 -0.60 -1.46 -11.90
CA GLY A 111 -1.25 -2.76 -11.75
C GLY A 111 -1.14 -3.30 -10.33
N GLY A 112 0.02 -3.13 -9.69
CA GLY A 112 0.22 -3.52 -8.29
C GLY A 112 -0.69 -2.76 -7.32
N LEU A 113 -0.78 -1.43 -7.46
CA LEU A 113 -1.67 -0.61 -6.65
C LEU A 113 -3.15 -0.91 -6.90
N LEU A 114 -3.53 -1.19 -8.14
CA LEU A 114 -4.90 -1.60 -8.47
C LEU A 114 -5.24 -2.92 -7.78
N LEU A 115 -4.36 -3.93 -7.83
CA LEU A 115 -4.58 -5.20 -7.14
C LEU A 115 -4.67 -5.04 -5.63
N LEU A 116 -3.84 -4.20 -5.03
CA LEU A 116 -3.93 -3.88 -3.59
C LEU A 116 -5.26 -3.17 -3.25
N ALA A 117 -5.68 -2.21 -4.07
CA ALA A 117 -6.96 -1.53 -3.90
C ALA A 117 -8.14 -2.49 -4.02
N LEU A 118 -8.09 -3.42 -4.97
CA LEU A 118 -9.10 -4.49 -5.12
C LEU A 118 -9.09 -5.46 -3.94
N ALA A 119 -7.91 -5.83 -3.42
CA ALA A 119 -7.81 -6.69 -2.25
C ALA A 119 -8.39 -6.03 -1.00
N VAL A 120 -8.05 -4.77 -0.74
CA VAL A 120 -8.61 -3.99 0.38
C VAL A 120 -10.10 -3.79 0.18
N GLY A 121 -10.53 -3.32 -0.98
CA GLY A 121 -11.94 -3.08 -1.29
C GLY A 121 -12.78 -4.35 -1.21
N GLY A 122 -12.26 -5.48 -1.71
CA GLY A 122 -12.91 -6.78 -1.61
C GLY A 122 -13.00 -7.27 -0.16
N LEU A 123 -11.93 -7.14 0.62
CA LEU A 123 -11.91 -7.55 2.02
C LEU A 123 -12.89 -6.72 2.88
N TYR A 124 -12.88 -5.40 2.75
CA TYR A 124 -13.76 -4.54 3.56
C TYR A 124 -15.19 -4.46 3.01
N GLY A 125 -15.38 -4.60 1.70
CA GLY A 125 -16.70 -4.56 1.07
C GLY A 125 -17.45 -5.89 1.15
N ALA A 126 -16.78 -7.00 0.84
CA ALA A 126 -17.40 -8.33 0.80
C ALA A 126 -17.06 -9.21 2.01
N GLY A 127 -15.99 -8.93 2.75
CA GLY A 127 -15.61 -9.69 3.93
C GLY A 127 -16.69 -9.79 5.02
N PRO A 128 -17.46 -8.73 5.34
CA PRO A 128 -18.55 -8.83 6.32
C PRO A 128 -19.58 -9.90 5.99
N MET A 129 -19.97 -10.04 4.71
CA MET A 129 -20.92 -11.06 4.27
C MET A 129 -20.44 -12.49 4.55
N PHE A 130 -19.14 -12.74 4.42
CA PHE A 130 -18.56 -14.05 4.71
C PHE A 130 -18.32 -14.24 6.21
N ALA A 131 -17.96 -13.20 6.95
CA ALA A 131 -17.80 -13.26 8.40
C ALA A 131 -19.10 -13.68 9.08
N GLU A 132 -20.24 -13.11 8.65
CA GLU A 132 -21.57 -13.49 9.14
C GLU A 132 -21.87 -14.98 8.90
N ARG A 133 -21.52 -15.51 7.71
CA ARG A 133 -21.70 -16.94 7.38
C ARG A 133 -20.84 -17.85 8.24
N VAL A 134 -19.60 -17.46 8.55
CA VAL A 134 -18.73 -18.24 9.42
C VAL A 134 -19.31 -18.32 10.82
N VAL A 135 -19.78 -17.20 11.39
CA VAL A 135 -20.39 -17.17 12.72
C VAL A 135 -21.68 -17.98 12.77
N ALA A 136 -22.52 -17.90 11.72
CA ALA A 136 -23.77 -18.66 11.64
C ALA A 136 -23.57 -20.18 11.62
N ASN A 137 -22.45 -20.67 11.07
CA ASN A 137 -22.14 -22.10 10.96
C ASN A 137 -21.41 -22.68 12.19
N VAL A 138 -21.11 -21.87 13.21
CA VAL A 138 -20.43 -22.30 14.46
C VAL A 138 -21.44 -22.51 15.61
N LYS A 139 -22.71 -22.15 15.41
CA LYS A 139 -23.82 -22.49 16.31
C LYS A 139 -24.42 -23.83 15.94
#